data_AF-A0A815TDP1-F1
#
_entry.id   AF-A0A815TDP1-F1
#
_cell.length_a   1.000
_cell.length_b   1.000
_cell.length_c   1.000
_cell.angle_alpha   90.00
_cell.angle_beta   90.00
_cell.angle_gamma   90.00
#
_symmetry.space_group_name_H-M   'P 1'
#
loop_
_entity.id
_entity.type
_entity.pdbx_description
1 polymer ?
#
loop_
_entity_poly.entity_id
_entity_poly.type
_entity_poly.pdbx_seq_one_letter_code
_entity_poly.pdbx_strand_id
1 'polypeptide(L)'
;MSDQPIASFYTLPLELIHYIFGYLDAKTIVRTFRSICKRFYIAVKTYDQFKLDFNSISKSDFLFLCNFIESKNIESLTLSDRDETPGQIEYFLSFIRIKYFN
;
A
#
# COMPACT_ATOMS: atom_id res chain seq x y z
N MET A 1 -2.19 25.72 34.35
CA MET A 1 -1.56 24.92 33.28
C MET A 1 -2.63 24.66 32.26
N SER A 2 -2.50 25.19 31.04
CA SER A 2 -3.48 24.98 29.98
C SER A 2 -3.35 23.55 29.46
N ASP A 3 -4.39 22.73 29.65
CA ASP A 3 -4.56 21.45 28.96
C ASP A 3 -4.75 21.74 27.46
N GLN A 4 -3.65 21.87 26.73
CA GLN A 4 -3.72 21.78 25.28
C GLN A 4 -3.88 20.29 24.93
N PRO A 5 -4.91 19.92 24.16
CA PRO A 5 -5.08 18.54 23.73
C PRO A 5 -3.84 18.12 22.95
N ILE A 6 -3.14 17.10 23.44
CA ILE A 6 -1.97 16.55 22.77
C ILE A 6 -2.45 16.01 21.43
N ALA A 7 -2.06 16.67 20.34
CA ALA A 7 -2.37 16.21 19.00
C ALA A 7 -1.86 14.78 18.82
N SER A 8 -2.77 13.85 18.53
CA SER A 8 -2.48 12.42 18.48
C SER A 8 -3.14 11.76 17.28
N PHE A 9 -2.43 10.83 16.64
CA PHE A 9 -3.00 9.98 15.59
C PHE A 9 -4.15 9.10 16.09
N TYR A 10 -4.24 8.87 17.40
CA TYR A 10 -5.34 8.09 17.99
C TYR A 10 -6.68 8.81 17.95
N THR A 11 -6.68 10.14 17.98
CA THR A 11 -7.89 10.97 17.95
C THR A 11 -8.24 11.42 16.54
N LEU A 12 -7.35 11.21 15.56
CA LEU A 12 -7.56 11.62 14.18
C LEU A 12 -8.58 10.70 13.47
N PRO A 13 -9.63 11.22 12.81
CA PRO A 13 -10.53 10.43 11.96
C PRO A 13 -9.80 9.53 10.98
N LEU A 14 -10.41 8.38 10.66
CA LEU A 14 -9.78 7.37 9.80
C LEU A 14 -9.51 7.94 8.39
N GLU A 15 -10.43 8.76 7.89
CA GLU A 15 -10.38 9.41 6.59
C GLU A 15 -9.15 10.32 6.47
N LEU A 16 -8.76 10.98 7.56
CA LEU A 16 -7.57 11.82 7.58
C LEU A 16 -6.28 10.98 7.66
N ILE A 17 -6.33 9.81 8.29
CA ILE A 17 -5.21 8.85 8.23
C ILE A 17 -5.05 8.32 6.80
N HIS A 18 -6.14 7.97 6.13
CA HIS A 18 -6.14 7.55 4.72
C HIS A 18 -5.67 8.67 3.80
N TYR A 19 -6.07 9.91 4.07
CA TYR A 19 -5.57 11.09 3.35
C TYR A 19 -4.05 11.21 3.47
N ILE A 20 -3.49 11.03 4.67
CA ILE A 20 -2.03 11.00 4.88
C ILE A 20 -1.39 9.84 4.11
N PHE A 21 -2.01 8.66 4.09
CA PHE A 21 -1.51 7.53 3.30
C PHE A 21 -1.43 7.85 1.81
N GLY A 22 -2.31 8.71 1.27
CA GLY A 22 -2.26 9.16 -0.11
C GLY A 22 -0.97 9.89 -0.53
N TYR A 23 -0.14 10.31 0.45
CA TYR A 23 1.17 10.93 0.24
C TYR A 23 2.35 9.97 0.46
N LEU A 24 2.09 8.72 0.81
CA LEU A 24 3.09 7.71 1.10
C LEU A 24 3.13 6.65 -0.01
N ASP A 25 4.30 6.06 -0.22
CA ASP A 25 4.40 4.90 -1.10
C ASP A 25 3.75 3.65 -0.46
N ALA A 26 3.30 2.73 -1.31
CA ALA A 26 2.60 1.54 -0.87
C ALA A 26 3.43 0.69 0.11
N LYS A 27 4.76 0.59 -0.07
CA LYS A 27 5.65 -0.19 0.80
C LYS A 27 5.70 0.42 2.20
N THR A 28 5.81 1.75 2.31
CA THR A 28 5.79 2.46 3.59
C THR A 28 4.47 2.23 4.33
N ILE A 29 3.33 2.27 3.63
CA ILE A 29 2.02 2.02 4.24
C ILE A 29 1.93 0.60 4.80
N VAL A 30 2.22 -0.41 3.96
CA VAL A 30 1.97 -1.82 4.30
C VAL A 30 3.00 -2.45 5.23
N ARG A 31 4.26 -1.97 5.22
CA ARG A 31 5.32 -2.51 6.08
C ARG A 31 5.56 -1.67 7.32
N THR A 32 5.62 -0.36 7.16
CA THR A 32 5.92 0.54 8.28
C THR A 32 4.64 0.81 9.07
N PHE A 33 3.66 1.50 8.49
CA PHE A 33 2.48 1.94 9.26
C PHE A 33 1.69 0.79 9.87
N ARG A 34 1.49 -0.29 9.10
CA ARG A 34 0.79 -1.48 9.58
C ARG A 34 1.34 -2.06 10.88
N SER A 35 2.66 -1.98 11.11
CA SER A 35 3.34 -2.60 12.25
C SER A 35 3.47 -1.69 13.48
N ILE A 36 3.11 -0.40 13.37
CA ILE A 36 3.25 0.56 14.47
C ILE A 36 2.24 0.29 15.60
N CYS A 37 0.95 0.23 15.27
CA CYS A 37 -0.10 0.01 16.27
C CYS A 37 -1.38 -0.57 15.66
N LYS A 38 -2.29 -1.06 16.52
CA LYS A 38 -3.58 -1.64 16.10
C LYS A 38 -4.42 -0.68 15.25
N ARG A 39 -4.38 0.62 15.54
CA ARG A 39 -5.14 1.63 14.78
C ARG A 39 -4.63 1.73 13.35
N PHE A 40 -3.31 1.83 13.16
CA PHE A 40 -2.74 1.85 11.81
C PHE A 40 -2.87 0.52 11.10
N TYR A 41 -2.79 -0.61 11.81
CA TYR A 41 -3.11 -1.92 11.23
C TYR A 41 -4.50 -1.93 10.59
N ILE A 42 -5.52 -1.44 11.32
CA ILE A 42 -6.89 -1.34 10.80
C ILE A 42 -6.94 -0.34 9.64
N ALA A 43 -6.31 0.82 9.77
CA ALA A 43 -6.30 1.83 8.73
C ALA A 43 -5.69 1.31 7.42
N VAL A 44 -4.57 0.58 7.48
CA VAL A 44 -3.95 -0.07 6.32
C VAL A 44 -4.86 -1.14 5.73
N LYS A 45 -5.55 -1.91 6.57
CA LYS A 45 -6.47 -2.97 6.12
C LYS A 45 -7.68 -2.43 5.36
N THR A 46 -8.16 -1.24 5.72
CA THR A 46 -9.33 -0.61 5.09
C THR A 46 -8.96 0.43 4.03
N TYR A 47 -7.67 0.59 3.71
CA TYR A 47 -7.22 1.52 2.68
C TYR A 47 -7.36 0.87 1.29
N ASP A 48 -7.93 1.61 0.34
CA ASP A 48 -8.30 1.13 -1.00
C ASP A 48 -7.74 2.01 -2.14
N GLN A 49 -6.85 2.95 -1.82
CA GLN A 49 -6.29 3.92 -2.75
C GLN A 49 -4.77 3.72 -2.96
N PHE A 50 -4.33 2.46 -3.08
CA PHE A 50 -2.89 2.20 -3.27
C PHE A 50 -2.42 2.64 -4.66
N LYS A 51 -1.37 3.47 -4.68
CA LYS A 51 -0.63 3.83 -5.88
C LYS A 51 0.64 2.99 -5.96
N LEU A 52 0.71 2.13 -6.96
CA LEU A 52 1.82 1.20 -7.18
C LEU A 52 2.69 1.69 -8.33
N ASP A 53 3.94 2.03 -8.02
CA ASP A 53 4.95 2.30 -9.03
C ASP A 53 6.03 1.22 -8.97
N PHE A 54 6.12 0.43 -10.04
CA PHE A 54 7.09 -0.65 -10.18
C PHE A 54 8.24 -0.31 -11.13
N ASN A 55 8.48 0.97 -11.44
CA ASN A 55 9.61 1.40 -12.27
C ASN A 55 10.98 1.14 -11.66
N SER A 56 11.11 1.11 -10.33
CA SER A 56 12.39 0.88 -9.66
C SER A 56 12.13 0.22 -8.30
N ILE A 57 11.61 -1.01 -8.36
CA ILE A 57 11.25 -1.80 -7.19
C ILE A 57 12.09 -3.07 -7.14
N SER A 58 12.50 -3.47 -5.93
CA SER A 58 13.14 -4.77 -5.76
C SER A 58 12.16 -5.90 -6.05
N LYS A 59 12.64 -7.02 -6.60
CA LYS A 59 11.81 -8.22 -6.82
C LYS A 59 11.07 -8.67 -5.55
N SER A 60 11.72 -8.60 -4.39
CA SER A 60 11.10 -8.96 -3.10
C SER A 60 9.97 -8.01 -2.70
N ASP A 61 10.12 -6.71 -2.95
CA ASP A 61 9.09 -5.73 -2.63
C ASP A 61 7.91 -5.85 -3.59
N PHE A 62 8.19 -6.08 -4.88
CA PHE A 62 7.16 -6.37 -5.86
C PHE A 62 6.31 -7.58 -5.48
N LEU A 63 6.94 -8.73 -5.24
CA LEU A 63 6.23 -9.95 -4.86
C LEU A 63 5.42 -9.77 -3.57
N PHE A 64 5.97 -9.04 -2.60
CA PHE A 64 5.27 -8.73 -1.37
C PHE A 64 4.02 -7.89 -1.64
N LEU A 65 4.13 -6.80 -2.41
CA LEU A 65 3.02 -5.90 -2.68
C LEU A 65 1.92 -6.58 -3.49
N CYS A 66 2.27 -7.38 -4.50
CA CYS A 66 1.30 -8.16 -5.27
C CYS A 66 0.48 -9.07 -4.35
N ASN A 67 1.14 -9.83 -3.48
CA ASN A 67 0.45 -10.75 -2.57
C ASN A 67 -0.39 -10.04 -1.50
N PHE A 68 0.09 -8.89 -1.02
CA PHE A 68 -0.56 -8.17 0.07
C PHE A 68 -1.76 -7.34 -0.38
N ILE A 69 -1.63 -6.64 -1.51
CA ILE A 69 -2.63 -5.68 -1.97
C ILE A 69 -3.63 -6.39 -2.89
N GLU A 70 -4.91 -6.27 -2.57
CA GLU A 70 -5.98 -6.74 -3.45
C GLU A 70 -6.08 -5.81 -4.67
N SER A 71 -6.30 -6.38 -5.86
CA SER A 71 -6.34 -5.62 -7.11
C SER A 71 -7.40 -4.52 -7.10
N LYS A 72 -8.52 -4.75 -6.44
CA LYS A 72 -9.61 -3.76 -6.28
C LYS A 72 -9.22 -2.53 -5.43
N ASN A 73 -8.15 -2.63 -4.63
CA ASN A 73 -7.65 -1.56 -3.76
C ASN A 73 -6.53 -0.74 -4.44
N ILE A 74 -6.27 -0.97 -5.73
CA ILE A 74 -5.26 -0.26 -6.50
C ILE A 74 -5.93 0.92 -7.22
N GLU A 75 -5.52 2.14 -6.89
CA GLU A 75 -5.98 3.36 -7.56
C GLU A 75 -5.17 3.64 -8.83
N SER A 76 -3.85 3.42 -8.77
CA SER A 76 -2.93 3.69 -9.87
C SER A 76 -1.84 2.64 -9.91
N LEU A 77 -1.42 2.28 -11.13
CA LEU A 77 -0.42 1.25 -11.37
C LEU A 77 0.51 1.68 -12.50
N THR A 78 1.81 1.63 -12.23
CA THR A 78 2.86 1.70 -13.24
C THR A 78 3.63 0.40 -13.23
N LEU A 79 3.64 -0.29 -14.39
CA LEU A 79 4.42 -1.51 -14.60
C LEU A 79 5.65 -1.19 -15.46
N SER A 80 6.74 -1.90 -15.21
CA SER A 80 7.95 -1.79 -16.02
C SER A 80 8.66 -3.13 -16.10
N ASP A 81 9.28 -3.44 -17.23
CA ASP A 81 10.20 -4.58 -17.38
C ASP A 81 11.63 -4.04 -17.49
N ARG A 82 12.09 -3.33 -16.46
CA ARG A 82 13.49 -2.88 -16.41
C ARG A 82 14.42 -4.05 -16.09
N ASP A 83 15.72 -3.84 -16.32
CA ASP A 83 16.75 -4.86 -16.10
C ASP A 83 16.74 -5.44 -14.67
N GLU A 84 16.28 -4.65 -13.69
CA GLU A 84 16.16 -5.04 -12.28
C GLU A 84 15.00 -6.03 -12.02
N THR A 85 13.97 -6.01 -12.87
CA THR A 85 12.73 -6.80 -12.74
C THR A 85 12.21 -7.29 -14.11
N PRO A 86 12.97 -8.12 -14.84
CA PRO A 86 12.53 -8.62 -16.14
C PRO A 86 11.30 -9.53 -16.01
N GLY A 87 10.30 -9.33 -16.88
CA GLY A 87 9.05 -10.12 -16.92
C GLY A 87 8.06 -9.79 -15.79
N GLN A 88 8.23 -8.65 -15.14
CA GLN A 88 7.36 -8.16 -14.08
C GLN A 88 5.95 -7.86 -14.59
N ILE A 89 5.82 -7.32 -15.81
CA ILE A 89 4.51 -7.06 -16.44
C ILE A 89 3.73 -8.37 -16.58
N GLU A 90 4.35 -9.39 -17.18
CA GLU A 90 3.71 -10.68 -17.40
C GLU A 90 3.33 -11.35 -16.07
N TYR A 91 4.25 -11.32 -15.09
CA TYR A 91 3.97 -11.84 -13.75
C TYR A 91 2.75 -11.15 -13.13
N PHE A 92 2.71 -9.81 -13.15
CA PHE A 92 1.63 -9.05 -12.55
C PHE A 92 0.27 -9.35 -13.22
N LEU A 93 0.24 -9.45 -14.55
CA LEU A 93 -0.97 -9.80 -15.29
C LEU A 93 -1.45 -11.23 -15.00
N SER A 94 -0.52 -12.18 -14.85
CA SER A 94 -0.86 -13.55 -14.44
C SER A 94 -1.49 -13.59 -13.04
N PHE A 95 -0.95 -12.79 -12.12
CA PHE A 95 -1.42 -12.68 -10.74
C PHE A 95 -2.84 -12.10 -10.68
N ILE A 96 -3.10 -11.03 -11.44
CA ILE A 96 -4.43 -10.45 -11.56
C ILE A 96 -5.42 -11.47 -12.08
N ARG A 97 -5.09 -12.17 -13.19
CA ARG A 97 -5.99 -13.17 -13.78
C ARG A 97 -6.40 -14.25 -12.77
N ILE A 98 -5.46 -14.76 -11.97
CA ILE A 98 -5.75 -15.76 -10.93
C ILE A 98 -6.79 -15.24 -9.91
N LYS A 99 -6.77 -13.95 -9.57
CA LYS A 99 -7.72 -13.35 -8.63
C LYS A 99 -9.13 -13.15 -9.21
N TYR A 100 -9.30 -13.09 -10.53
CA TYR A 100 -10.63 -12.92 -11.17
C TYR A 100 -11.32 -14.25 -11.55
N PHE A 101 -10.60 -15.38 -11.49
CA PHE A 101 -11.12 -16.72 -11.81
C PHE A 101 -11.36 -17.61 -10.57
N ASN A 102 -11.29 -17.06 -9.36
CA ASN A 102 -11.63 -17.73 -8.10
C ASN A 102 -12.80 -17.03 -7.42
#